data_AF-A0A6N9CF21-F1
#
_entry.id   AF-A0A6N9CF21-F1
#
_cell.length_a   1.000
_cell.length_b   1.000
_cell.length_c   1.000
_cell.angle_alpha   90.00
_cell.angle_beta   90.00
_cell.angle_gamma   90.00
#
_symmetry.space_group_name_H-M   'P 1'
#
loop_
_entity.id
_entity.type
_entity.pdbx_description
1 polymer ?
#
loop_
_entity_poly.entity_id
_entity_poly.type
_entity_poly.pdbx_seq_one_letter_code
_entity_poly.pdbx_strand_id
1 'polypeptide(L)' 'MKKTYEYRAYPTTKQRKMFTVWLALLRSLYNQALAWRIEAYQAAGLTAKWTTQANALPDLKQESMA' A
#
# COMPACT_ATOMS: atom_id res chain seq x y z
N MET A 1 -21.08 -7.03 23.70
CA MET A 1 -19.67 -7.41 23.94
C MET A 1 -19.00 -7.74 22.63
N LYS A 2 -17.97 -6.99 22.19
CA LYS A 2 -17.13 -7.44 21.06
C LYS A 2 -16.25 -8.57 21.58
N LYS A 3 -16.45 -9.79 21.05
CA LYS A 3 -15.55 -10.91 21.31
C LYS A 3 -14.26 -10.63 20.55
N THR A 4 -13.16 -10.39 21.26
CA THR A 4 -11.83 -10.35 20.66
C THR A 4 -11.42 -11.79 20.41
N TYR A 5 -11.51 -12.21 19.16
CA TYR A 5 -11.00 -13.51 18.73
C TYR A 5 -9.53 -13.36 18.38
N GLU A 6 -8.67 -14.04 19.12
CA GLU A 6 -7.25 -14.15 18.78
C GLU A 6 -7.09 -15.22 17.70
N TYR A 7 -7.10 -14.80 16.43
CA TYR A 7 -6.80 -15.70 15.32
C TYR A 7 -5.29 -15.83 15.18
N ARG A 8 -4.73 -16.97 15.60
CA ARG A 8 -3.35 -17.31 15.28
C ARG A 8 -3.29 -17.90 13.87
N ALA A 9 -2.61 -17.20 12.96
CA ALA A 9 -2.35 -17.72 11.63
C ALA A 9 -1.24 -18.78 11.70
N TYR A 10 -1.47 -19.95 11.10
CA TYR A 10 -0.48 -21.01 10.92
C TYR A 10 -0.13 -21.17 9.43
N PRO A 11 0.60 -20.20 8.84
CA PRO A 11 0.91 -20.26 7.42
C PRO A 11 1.90 -21.37 7.11
N THR A 12 1.68 -22.06 6.00
CA THR A 12 2.67 -22.95 5.37
C THR A 12 3.92 -22.16 4.95
N THR A 13 5.02 -22.85 4.67
CA THR A 13 6.25 -22.21 4.18
C THR A 13 6.03 -21.37 2.92
N LYS A 14 5.17 -21.84 2.00
CA LYS A 14 4.80 -21.10 0.78
C LYS A 14 4.05 -19.80 1.12
N GLN A 15 3.06 -19.88 2.00
CA GLN A 15 2.30 -18.72 2.45
C GLN A 15 3.18 -17.71 3.19
N ARG A 16 4.10 -18.17 4.06
CA ARG A 16 5.04 -17.28 4.76
C ARG A 16 5.88 -16.47 3.78
N LYS A 17 6.48 -17.12 2.77
CA LYS A 17 7.27 -16.43 1.74
C LYS A 17 6.42 -15.39 1.00
N MET A 18 5.21 -15.76 0.60
CA MET A 18 4.27 -14.85 -0.07
C MET A 18 3.92 -13.64 0.80
N PHE A 19 3.60 -13.85 2.07
CA PHE A 19 3.30 -12.77 3.00
C PHE A 19 4.49 -11.84 3.25
N THR A 20 5.70 -12.38 3.35
CA THR A 20 6.92 -11.56 3.48
C THR A 20 7.09 -10.65 2.27
N VAL A 21 6.90 -11.16 1.05
CA VAL A 21 6.97 -10.36 -0.17
C VAL A 21 5.88 -9.28 -0.18
N TRP A 22 4.63 -9.66 0.12
CA TRP A 22 3.53 -8.71 0.17
C TRP A 22 3.76 -7.60 1.19
N LEU A 23 4.19 -7.95 2.41
CA LEU A 23 4.47 -6.96 3.46
C LEU A 23 5.60 -6.00 3.05
N ALA A 24 6.65 -6.51 2.39
CA ALA A 24 7.73 -5.66 1.89
C ALA A 24 7.21 -4.69 0.80
N LEU A 25 6.41 -5.17 -0.14
CA LEU A 25 5.80 -4.35 -1.19
C LEU A 25 4.86 -3.29 -0.61
N LEU A 26 3.96 -3.68 0.28
CA LEU A 26 3.00 -2.78 0.92
C LEU A 26 3.72 -1.70 1.74
N ARG A 27 4.77 -2.07 2.47
CA ARG A 27 5.62 -1.10 3.21
C ARG A 27 6.27 -0.11 2.24
N SER A 28 6.88 -0.60 1.16
CA SER A 28 7.53 0.24 0.16
C SER A 28 6.55 1.22 -0.47
N LEU A 29 5.39 0.72 -0.92
CA LEU A 29 4.32 1.51 -1.51
C LEU A 29 3.80 2.59 -0.56
N TYR A 30 3.55 2.23 0.71
CA TYR A 30 3.11 3.19 1.71
C TYR A 30 4.13 4.31 1.93
N ASN A 31 5.42 3.95 2.04
CA ASN A 31 6.49 4.91 2.25
C ASN A 31 6.62 5.89 1.08
N GLN A 32 6.51 5.41 -0.15
CA GLN A 32 6.52 6.26 -1.35
C GLN A 32 5.32 7.21 -1.38
N ALA A 33 4.11 6.71 -1.07
CA ALA A 33 2.92 7.54 -0.98
C ALA A 33 2.99 8.56 0.17
N LEU A 34 3.67 8.24 1.28
CA LEU A 34 3.94 9.20 2.33
C LEU A 34 4.93 10.28 1.89
N ALA A 35 6.04 9.90 1.25
CA ALA A 35 7.01 10.84 0.71
C ALA A 35 6.37 11.84 -0.25
N TRP A 36 5.56 11.35 -1.20
CA TRP A 36 4.83 12.22 -2.13
C TRP A 36 3.89 13.20 -1.40
N ARG A 37 3.18 12.78 -0.34
CA ARG A 37 2.34 13.70 0.44
C ARG A 37 3.15 14.80 1.11
N ILE A 38 4.32 14.46 1.65
CA ILE A 38 5.24 15.41 2.27
C ILE A 38 5.74 16.41 1.23
N GLU A 39 6.20 15.93 0.08
CA GLU A 39 6.72 16.76 -1.01
C GLU A 39 5.64 17.70 -1.59
N ALA A 40 4.43 17.19 -1.83
CA ALA A 40 3.32 18.02 -2.34
C ALA A 40 2.97 19.17 -1.39
N TYR A 41 3.00 18.90 -0.08
CA TYR A 41 2.74 19.92 0.93
C TYR A 41 3.89 20.93 1.01
N GLN A 42 5.15 20.46 1.01
CA GLN A 42 6.32 21.33 1.10
C GLN A 42 6.50 22.21 -0.15
N ALA A 43 6.24 21.67 -1.34
CA ALA A 43 6.47 22.37 -2.60
C ALA A 43 5.32 23.33 -2.97
N ALA A 44 4.06 22.96 -2.69
CA ALA A 44 2.89 23.69 -3.19
C ALA A 44 1.82 23.98 -2.12
N GLY A 45 2.05 23.59 -0.86
CA GLY A 45 1.04 23.70 0.21
C GLY A 45 -0.17 22.77 0.01
N LEU A 46 -0.06 21.78 -0.87
CA LEU A 46 -1.17 20.91 -1.25
C LEU A 46 -1.18 19.62 -0.45
N THR A 47 -2.36 19.24 0.03
CA THR A 47 -2.57 17.94 0.67
C THR A 47 -3.01 16.92 -0.37
N ALA A 48 -2.12 16.01 -0.77
CA ALA A 48 -2.48 14.94 -1.69
C ALA A 48 -3.41 13.91 -1.01
N LYS A 49 -4.56 13.66 -1.64
CA LYS A 49 -5.56 12.69 -1.17
C LYS A 49 -5.24 11.30 -1.72
N TRP A 50 -5.69 10.27 -0.99
CA TRP A 50 -5.55 8.87 -1.42
C TRP A 50 -6.08 8.63 -2.85
N THR A 51 -7.22 9.21 -3.22
CA THR A 51 -7.80 9.06 -4.57
C THR A 51 -6.89 9.60 -5.67
N THR A 52 -6.16 10.68 -5.40
CA THR A 52 -5.16 11.21 -6.33
C THR A 52 -3.99 10.24 -6.44
N GLN A 53 -3.52 9.72 -5.32
CA GLN A 53 -2.37 8.80 -5.30
C GLN A 53 -2.68 7.45 -5.94
N ALA A 54 -3.88 6.93 -5.74
CA ALA A 54 -4.35 5.66 -6.32
C ALA A 54 -4.52 5.72 -7.84
N ASN A 55 -4.69 6.92 -8.42
CA ASN A 55 -4.87 7.13 -9.85
C ASN A 55 -3.65 7.76 -10.53
N ALA A 56 -2.49 7.77 -9.86
CA ALA A 56 -1.28 8.45 -10.33
C ALA A 56 -0.60 7.76 -11.52
N LEU A 57 -0.88 6.48 -11.75
CA LEU A 57 -0.23 5.64 -12.75
C LEU A 57 -1.29 5.02 -13.69
N PRO A 58 -1.98 5.84 -14.50
CA PRO A 58 -3.07 5.37 -15.36
C PRO A 58 -2.58 4.37 -16.41
N ASP A 59 -1.38 4.55 -16.95
CA ASP A 59 -0.82 3.71 -18.02
C ASP A 59 -0.54 2.29 -17.51
N LEU A 60 0.12 2.16 -16.34
CA LEU A 60 0.35 0.87 -15.71
C LEU A 60 -0.95 0.15 -15.33
N LYS A 61 -2.00 0.91 -15.00
CA LYS A 61 -3.32 0.34 -14.75
C LYS A 61 -3.93 -0.25 -16.02
N GLN A 62 -3.77 0.42 -17.16
CA GLN A 62 -4.23 -0.10 -18.45
C GLN A 62 -3.49 -1.37 -18.84
N GLU A 63 -2.15 -1.39 -18.70
CA GLU A 63 -1.32 -2.57 -18.98
C GLU A 63 -1.73 -3.79 -18.13
N SER A 64 -2.11 -3.58 -16.86
CA SER A 64 -2.52 -4.67 -15.98
C SER A 64 -3.87 -5.32 -16.33
N MET A 65 -4.68 -4.66 -17.15
CA MET A 65 -6.03 -5.12 -17.52
C MET A 65 -6.08 -5.78 -18.92
N ALA A 66 -4.98 -5.75 -19.67
CA ALA A 66 -4.82 -6.40 -20.97
C ALA A 66 -4.31 -7.85 -20.81
#